data_AF-A0A1W1YZ25-F1
#
_entry.id   AF-A0A1W1YZ25-F1
#
_cell.length_a   1.000
_cell.length_b   1.000
_cell.length_c   1.000
_cell.angle_alpha   90.00
_cell.angle_beta   90.00
_cell.angle_gamma   90.00
#
_symmetry.space_group_name_H-M   'P 1'
#
loop_
_entity.id
_entity.type
_entity.pdbx_description
1 polymer ?
#
loop_
_entity_poly.entity_id
_entity_poly.type
_entity_poly.pdbx_seq_one_letter_code
_entity_poly.pdbx_strand_id
1 'polypeptide(L)'
;MAKKERIGIVGGRFDPVRSSHIHAALTLLDSGSVDRVLLLLSGEGALVPAEDRWKMLVAACACDKRLIPSRLCLDMDAGPGSDAVMKELSKLYPDAKLRLLPDVSDTSEVSVEEDLSVPVLEYCRCKGLCGFPHKMEHIDLWMDHLFTALKPRRYAHSLSVARTSVQLAELYGENPLKAEQAGLLHDCAKCLPIKDMQRIAVDNHLTDDPDVLASDALLHSIAGACLAEQLYGMTDPDVLEAIRFHNTGYPGMSRLAMCVCLADFMEPLRESFPLLEEVRVLSRSSLEKALLLSLEGTVDYVKSRGWYLYPRTCDTITWLRQVVR
;
A
#
# COMPACT_ATOMS: atom_id res chain seq x y z
N MET A 1 17.13 26.46 26.45
CA MET A 1 17.70 25.32 25.69
C MET A 1 16.58 24.66 24.93
N ALA A 2 16.74 24.39 23.63
CA ALA A 2 15.74 23.62 22.88
C ALA A 2 15.61 22.22 23.50
N LYS A 3 14.38 21.72 23.64
CA LYS A 3 14.13 20.37 24.16
C LYS A 3 14.73 19.38 23.16
N LYS A 4 15.70 18.56 23.60
CA LYS A 4 16.23 17.47 22.78
C LYS A 4 15.10 16.49 22.45
N GLU A 5 15.04 16.10 21.19
CA GLU A 5 14.10 15.07 20.70
C GLU A 5 14.36 13.75 21.43
N ARG A 6 13.32 13.01 21.79
CA ARG A 6 13.43 11.72 22.48
C ARG A 6 13.08 10.62 21.50
N ILE A 7 14.04 9.74 21.22
CA ILE A 7 13.84 8.64 20.28
C ILE A 7 13.89 7.32 21.06
N GLY A 8 12.79 6.58 21.01
CA GLY A 8 12.72 5.21 21.50
C GLY A 8 13.33 4.27 20.48
N ILE A 9 14.08 3.27 20.93
CA ILE A 9 14.65 2.22 20.08
C ILE A 9 14.03 0.90 20.48
N VAL A 10 13.34 0.25 19.54
CA VAL A 10 12.76 -1.08 19.70
C VAL A 10 13.49 -2.00 18.72
N GLY A 11 14.23 -2.98 19.25
CA GLY A 11 14.89 -3.99 18.46
C GLY A 11 14.08 -5.27 18.43
N GLY A 12 14.03 -5.95 17.29
CA GLY A 12 13.30 -7.21 17.19
C GLY A 12 13.64 -8.00 15.94
N ARG A 13 13.33 -9.31 15.98
CA ARG A 13 13.41 -10.18 14.80
C ARG A 13 12.33 -9.82 13.78
N PHE A 14 11.14 -9.44 14.24
CA PHE A 14 9.97 -9.16 13.42
C PHE A 14 9.68 -10.29 12.41
N ASP A 15 9.45 -11.50 12.94
CA ASP A 15 9.36 -12.73 12.18
C ASP A 15 7.98 -13.42 12.37
N PRO A 16 6.90 -12.92 11.74
CA PRO A 16 6.81 -11.70 10.94
C PRO A 16 6.56 -10.43 11.77
N VAL A 17 6.43 -9.29 11.09
CA VAL A 17 6.07 -8.00 11.71
C VAL A 17 4.60 -8.01 12.10
N ARG A 18 4.32 -8.16 13.40
CA ARG A 18 2.94 -8.15 13.93
C ARG A 18 2.43 -6.76 14.33
N SER A 19 1.11 -6.61 14.35
CA SER A 19 0.39 -5.40 14.75
C SER A 19 0.62 -5.07 16.22
N SER A 20 0.78 -6.07 17.09
CA SER A 20 1.21 -5.90 18.48
C SER A 20 2.51 -5.09 18.63
N HIS A 21 3.53 -5.36 17.80
CA HIS A 21 4.77 -4.57 17.80
C HIS A 21 4.51 -3.10 17.47
N ILE A 22 3.70 -2.85 16.44
CA ILE A 22 3.34 -1.50 15.99
C ILE A 22 2.51 -0.78 17.07
N HIS A 23 1.54 -1.47 17.66
CA HIS A 23 0.67 -0.93 18.71
C HIS A 23 1.46 -0.55 19.97
N ALA A 24 2.43 -1.37 20.37
CA ALA A 24 3.31 -1.05 21.49
C ALA A 24 4.15 0.21 21.21
N ALA A 25 4.69 0.36 19.99
CA ALA A 25 5.41 1.55 19.58
C ALA A 25 4.51 2.81 19.58
N LEU A 26 3.28 2.69 19.07
CA LEU A 26 2.29 3.78 19.08
C LEU A 26 1.89 4.18 20.50
N THR A 27 1.68 3.22 21.40
CA THR A 27 1.36 3.48 22.81
C THR A 27 2.44 4.32 23.48
N LEU A 28 3.71 4.07 23.19
CA LEU A 28 4.83 4.87 23.69
C LEU A 28 4.84 6.29 23.14
N LEU A 29 4.51 6.46 21.86
CA LEU A 29 4.37 7.77 21.22
C LEU A 29 3.22 8.57 21.83
N ASP A 30 2.06 7.94 22.00
CA ASP A 30 0.83 8.60 22.46
C ASP A 30 0.87 8.92 23.96
N SER A 31 1.65 8.15 24.75
CA SER A 31 1.97 8.51 26.15
C SER A 31 2.84 9.77 26.27
N GLY A 32 3.43 10.25 25.17
CA GLY A 32 4.38 11.35 25.15
C GLY A 32 5.75 11.01 25.74
N SER A 33 6.04 9.72 25.97
CA SER A 33 7.32 9.24 26.50
C SER A 33 8.49 9.47 25.54
N VAL A 34 8.21 9.32 24.23
CA VAL A 34 9.14 9.53 23.12
C VAL A 34 8.44 10.31 22.02
N ASP A 35 9.21 10.99 21.18
CA ASP A 35 8.72 11.79 20.05
C ASP A 35 8.73 10.98 18.74
N ARG A 36 9.64 9.99 18.62
CA ARG A 36 9.72 8.99 17.54
C ARG A 36 10.15 7.63 18.08
N VAL A 37 9.85 6.57 17.33
CA VAL A 37 10.32 5.19 17.59
C VAL A 37 11.10 4.67 16.39
N LEU A 38 12.32 4.22 16.62
CA LEU A 38 13.13 3.46 15.66
C LEU A 38 12.89 1.97 15.86
N LEU A 39 12.46 1.27 14.81
CA LEU A 39 12.31 -0.18 14.81
C LEU A 39 13.52 -0.80 14.10
N LEU A 40 14.41 -1.43 14.88
CA LEU A 40 15.66 -2.02 14.38
C LEU A 40 15.48 -3.50 14.08
N LEU A 41 15.55 -3.85 12.79
CA LEU A 41 15.40 -5.22 12.32
C LEU A 41 16.68 -6.03 12.56
N SER A 42 16.61 -7.11 13.36
CA SER A 42 17.76 -7.99 13.61
C SER A 42 17.89 -9.14 12.60
N GLY A 43 19.11 -9.63 12.39
CA GLY A 43 19.41 -10.69 11.41
C GLY A 43 19.23 -12.13 11.92
N GLU A 44 19.37 -12.35 13.23
CA GLU A 44 19.55 -13.69 13.79
C GLU A 44 18.24 -14.46 14.04
N GLY A 45 18.27 -15.77 13.78
CA GLY A 45 17.29 -16.73 14.29
C GLY A 45 15.85 -16.55 13.79
N ALA A 46 15.68 -16.05 12.57
CA ALA A 46 14.37 -15.86 11.91
C ALA A 46 14.12 -16.92 10.83
N LEU A 47 12.86 -17.34 10.69
CA LEU A 47 12.37 -18.24 9.66
C LEU A 47 12.14 -17.52 8.33
N VAL A 48 11.64 -16.28 8.37
CA VAL A 48 11.40 -15.47 7.19
C VAL A 48 12.69 -14.74 6.78
N PRO A 49 13.04 -14.71 5.46
CA PRO A 49 14.24 -14.02 4.99
C PRO A 49 14.29 -12.54 5.41
N ALA A 50 15.49 -12.05 5.68
CA ALA A 50 15.70 -10.69 6.18
C ALA A 50 15.13 -9.60 5.26
N GLU A 51 15.24 -9.78 3.95
CA GLU A 51 14.69 -8.83 2.97
C GLU A 51 13.16 -8.80 2.97
N ASP A 52 12.52 -9.95 3.15
CA ASP A 52 11.06 -10.02 3.26
C ASP A 52 10.58 -9.34 4.55
N ARG A 53 11.26 -9.60 5.68
CA ARG A 53 11.01 -8.91 6.96
C ARG A 53 11.22 -7.41 6.86
N TRP A 54 12.21 -6.96 6.11
CA TRP A 54 12.44 -5.54 5.85
C TRP A 54 11.26 -4.90 5.10
N LYS A 55 10.81 -5.50 4.00
CA LYS A 55 9.67 -4.97 3.23
C LYS A 55 8.39 -4.95 4.06
N MET A 56 8.13 -6.00 4.85
CA MET A 56 7.02 -6.05 5.79
C MET A 56 7.12 -4.94 6.86
N LEU A 57 8.31 -4.70 7.42
CA LEU A 57 8.49 -3.69 8.48
C LEU A 57 8.26 -2.28 7.94
N VAL A 58 8.75 -2.01 6.72
CA VAL A 58 8.50 -0.75 6.03
C VAL A 58 7.01 -0.56 5.74
N ALA A 59 6.32 -1.60 5.26
CA ALA A 59 4.88 -1.54 5.00
C ALA A 59 4.08 -1.30 6.29
N ALA A 60 4.41 -2.00 7.38
CA ALA A 60 3.74 -1.87 8.67
C ALA A 60 3.89 -0.48 9.30
N CYS A 61 5.05 0.17 9.11
CA CYS A 61 5.31 1.52 9.63
C CYS A 61 4.75 2.64 8.73
N ALA A 62 4.29 2.32 7.52
CA ALA A 62 4.11 3.31 6.45
C ALA A 62 3.04 4.38 6.70
N CYS A 63 2.08 4.11 7.61
CA CYS A 63 0.97 5.02 7.91
C CYS A 63 1.28 6.02 9.02
N ASP A 64 2.34 5.84 9.82
CA ASP A 64 2.73 6.77 10.87
C ASP A 64 4.19 7.20 10.72
N LYS A 65 4.39 8.49 10.41
CA LYS A 65 5.71 9.09 10.20
C LYS A 65 6.60 9.10 11.45
N ARG A 66 6.03 8.85 12.63
CA ARG A 66 6.76 8.76 13.90
C ARG A 66 7.41 7.39 14.09
N LEU A 67 6.99 6.37 13.32
CA LEU A 67 7.58 5.05 13.28
C LEU A 67 8.63 4.99 12.17
N ILE A 68 9.88 4.74 12.55
CA ILE A 68 11.02 4.77 11.64
C ILE A 68 11.63 3.37 11.55
N PRO A 69 11.35 2.60 10.48
CA PRO A 69 11.98 1.31 10.27
C PRO A 69 13.47 1.51 9.95
N SER A 70 14.35 0.65 10.48
CA SER A 70 15.79 0.73 10.25
C SER A 70 16.42 -0.64 10.05
N ARG A 71 17.26 -0.73 9.01
CA ARG A 71 18.09 -1.89 8.68
C ARG A 71 19.44 -1.90 9.39
N LEU A 72 19.74 -0.91 10.23
CA LEU A 72 21.09 -0.69 10.74
C LEU A 72 21.70 -1.96 11.36
N CYS A 73 20.90 -2.74 12.09
CA CYS A 73 21.32 -4.01 12.68
C CYS A 73 21.60 -5.11 11.64
N LEU A 74 20.79 -5.20 10.58
CA LEU A 74 21.05 -6.10 9.46
C LEU A 74 22.35 -5.73 8.74
N ASP A 75 22.50 -4.44 8.42
CA ASP A 75 23.61 -3.96 7.60
C ASP A 75 24.96 -4.02 8.34
N MET A 76 24.92 -3.92 9.68
CA MET A 76 26.10 -4.03 10.54
C MET A 76 26.36 -5.45 11.07
N ASP A 77 25.48 -6.41 10.77
CA ASP A 77 25.49 -7.76 11.35
C ASP A 77 25.63 -7.72 12.89
N ALA A 78 24.79 -6.91 13.54
CA ALA A 78 24.90 -6.60 14.95
C ALA A 78 23.54 -6.49 15.66
N GLY A 79 23.50 -6.83 16.95
CA GLY A 79 22.28 -6.75 17.75
C GLY A 79 21.80 -5.30 18.02
N PRO A 80 20.48 -5.05 18.13
CA PRO A 80 19.88 -3.73 18.38
C PRO A 80 20.38 -2.94 19.60
N GLY A 81 20.95 -3.62 20.58
CA GLY A 81 21.53 -3.01 21.79
C GLY A 81 23.05 -3.03 21.84
N SER A 82 23.74 -3.45 20.78
CA SER A 82 25.21 -3.52 20.77
C SER A 82 25.84 -2.13 20.80
N ASP A 83 27.03 -2.02 21.41
CA ASP A 83 27.79 -0.76 21.49
C ASP A 83 28.06 -0.17 20.10
N ALA A 84 28.29 -1.03 19.10
CA ALA A 84 28.51 -0.62 17.72
C ALA A 84 27.26 0.09 17.14
N VAL A 85 26.09 -0.53 17.27
CA VAL A 85 24.81 0.03 16.79
C VAL A 85 24.48 1.32 17.55
N MET A 86 24.61 1.35 18.87
CA MET A 86 24.30 2.53 19.68
C MET A 86 25.23 3.71 19.37
N LYS A 87 26.52 3.44 19.09
CA LYS A 87 27.47 4.46 18.64
C LYS A 87 27.08 5.02 17.28
N GLU A 88 26.64 4.18 16.35
CA GLU A 88 26.23 4.63 15.03
C GLU A 88 24.92 5.43 15.07
N LEU A 89 23.93 4.99 15.85
CA LEU A 89 22.70 5.75 16.08
C LEU A 89 22.99 7.12 16.70
N SER A 90 23.94 7.21 17.62
CA SER A 90 24.34 8.49 18.22
C SER A 90 24.97 9.45 17.20
N LYS A 91 25.60 8.94 16.13
CA LYS A 91 26.09 9.77 15.01
C LYS A 91 24.96 10.21 14.07
N LEU A 92 24.01 9.32 13.81
CA LEU A 92 22.86 9.60 12.95
C LEU A 92 21.88 10.60 13.59
N TYR A 93 21.79 10.59 14.92
CA TYR A 93 20.89 11.43 15.70
C TYR A 93 21.62 12.18 16.83
N PRO A 94 22.58 13.08 16.52
CA PRO A 94 23.48 13.70 17.51
C PRO A 94 22.76 14.60 18.53
N ASP A 95 21.62 15.17 18.13
CA ASP A 95 20.82 16.07 18.96
C ASP A 95 19.68 15.37 19.71
N ALA A 96 19.50 14.07 19.50
CA ALA A 96 18.44 13.29 20.14
C ALA A 96 18.91 12.64 21.45
N LYS A 97 17.96 12.42 22.36
CA LYS A 97 18.10 11.53 23.51
C LYS A 97 17.58 10.14 23.11
N LEU A 98 18.51 9.24 22.82
CA LEU A 98 18.22 7.85 22.49
C LEU A 98 17.87 7.05 23.76
N ARG A 99 16.87 6.19 23.68
CA ARG A 99 16.48 5.26 24.76
C ARG A 99 16.17 3.90 24.17
N LEU A 100 16.97 2.90 24.53
CA LEU A 100 16.62 1.50 24.27
C LEU A 100 15.40 1.13 25.12
N LEU A 101 14.41 0.55 24.46
CA LEU A 101 13.18 0.07 25.07
C LEU A 101 13.26 -1.45 25.17
N PRO A 102 12.63 -2.06 26.19
CA PRO A 102 12.55 -3.51 26.28
C PRO A 102 11.93 -4.07 25.00
N ASP A 103 12.43 -5.23 24.59
CA ASP A 103 11.88 -5.96 23.45
C ASP A 103 10.38 -6.18 23.68
N VAL A 104 9.58 -5.82 22.68
CA VAL A 104 8.15 -6.10 22.67
C VAL A 104 8.03 -7.48 22.06
N SER A 105 8.52 -8.50 22.76
CA SER A 105 8.36 -9.88 22.33
C SER A 105 6.89 -10.27 22.39
N ASP A 106 6.48 -11.14 21.46
CA ASP A 106 5.13 -11.66 21.35
C ASP A 106 4.64 -12.29 22.65
N THR A 107 3.85 -11.54 23.41
CA THR A 107 3.11 -12.05 24.57
C THR A 107 1.65 -12.37 24.25
N SER A 108 1.22 -12.23 22.99
CA SER A 108 -0.18 -12.43 22.61
C SER A 108 -0.49 -13.91 22.33
N GLU A 109 -1.56 -14.42 22.95
CA GLU A 109 -2.17 -15.72 22.63
C GLU A 109 -2.91 -15.74 21.28
N VAL A 110 -2.95 -14.60 20.58
CA VAL A 110 -3.62 -14.41 19.29
C VAL A 110 -2.85 -15.16 18.19
N SER A 111 -3.59 -15.75 17.23
CA SER A 111 -2.96 -16.42 16.10
C SER A 111 -2.12 -15.45 15.27
N VAL A 112 -1.06 -15.94 14.62
CA VAL A 112 -0.16 -15.08 13.83
C VAL A 112 -0.93 -14.30 12.78
N GLU A 113 -1.88 -14.94 12.08
CA GLU A 113 -2.67 -14.34 11.01
C GLU A 113 -3.57 -13.19 11.51
N GLU A 114 -4.20 -13.35 12.67
CA GLU A 114 -5.07 -12.33 13.27
C GLU A 114 -4.29 -11.10 13.79
N ASP A 115 -2.99 -11.25 14.05
CA ASP A 115 -2.11 -10.16 14.50
C ASP A 115 -1.29 -9.54 13.35
N LEU A 116 -1.62 -9.80 12.08
CA LEU A 116 -0.98 -9.09 10.95
C LEU A 116 -1.79 -7.89 10.50
N SER A 117 -1.10 -6.76 10.28
CA SER A 117 -1.70 -5.64 9.55
C SER A 117 -2.01 -6.07 8.11
N VAL A 118 -3.04 -5.49 7.48
CA VAL A 118 -3.48 -5.87 6.12
C VAL A 118 -2.32 -5.92 5.11
N PRO A 119 -1.39 -4.94 5.05
CA PRO A 119 -0.27 -5.00 4.12
C PRO A 119 0.69 -6.15 4.40
N VAL A 120 0.96 -6.46 5.67
CA VAL A 120 1.85 -7.55 6.05
C VAL A 120 1.20 -8.90 5.75
N LEU A 121 -0.08 -9.05 6.09
CA LEU A 121 -0.87 -10.22 5.73
C LEU A 121 -0.80 -10.50 4.24
N GLU A 122 -1.09 -9.48 3.41
CA GLU A 122 -1.08 -9.65 1.97
C GLU A 122 0.32 -9.96 1.44
N TYR A 123 1.36 -9.31 1.97
CA TYR A 123 2.75 -9.64 1.61
C TYR A 123 3.04 -11.11 1.86
N CYS A 124 2.69 -11.63 3.04
CA CYS A 124 2.89 -13.04 3.37
C CYS A 124 2.10 -13.96 2.45
N ARG A 125 0.86 -13.60 2.11
CA ARG A 125 0.01 -14.37 1.18
C ARG A 125 0.62 -14.44 -0.21
N CYS A 126 0.94 -13.31 -0.84
CA CYS A 126 1.48 -13.31 -2.19
C CYS A 126 2.81 -14.10 -2.27
N LYS A 127 3.62 -14.05 -1.20
CA LYS A 127 4.96 -14.67 -1.15
C LYS A 127 4.95 -16.12 -0.67
N GLY A 128 3.82 -16.65 -0.21
CA GLY A 128 3.76 -17.99 0.39
C GLY A 128 4.61 -18.10 1.67
N LEU A 129 4.57 -17.09 2.53
CA LEU A 129 5.32 -17.00 3.79
C LEU A 129 4.39 -17.16 4.99
N CYS A 130 4.94 -17.31 6.20
CA CYS A 130 4.17 -17.28 7.45
C CYS A 130 2.99 -18.28 7.53
N GLY A 131 3.13 -19.45 6.89
CA GLY A 131 2.09 -20.48 6.88
C GLY A 131 1.14 -20.42 5.67
N PHE A 132 1.25 -19.43 4.79
CA PHE A 132 0.50 -19.39 3.54
C PHE A 132 1.13 -20.33 2.50
N PRO A 133 0.39 -21.33 1.98
CA PRO A 133 0.99 -22.39 1.17
C PRO A 133 1.21 -22.01 -0.29
N HIS A 134 0.51 -20.99 -0.79
CA HIS A 134 0.59 -20.58 -2.20
C HIS A 134 1.45 -19.34 -2.35
N LYS A 135 2.47 -19.43 -3.19
CA LYS A 135 3.23 -18.29 -3.70
C LYS A 135 2.74 -17.91 -5.10
N MET A 136 2.42 -16.64 -5.31
CA MET A 136 2.03 -16.11 -6.62
C MET A 136 3.21 -16.19 -7.61
N GLU A 137 2.93 -16.45 -8.88
CA GLU A 137 3.96 -16.48 -9.92
C GLU A 137 4.61 -15.10 -10.11
N HIS A 138 5.92 -15.06 -10.38
CA HIS A 138 6.73 -13.86 -10.58
C HIS A 138 6.76 -12.83 -9.42
N ILE A 139 6.12 -13.14 -8.29
CA ILE A 139 5.92 -12.19 -7.19
C ILE A 139 7.21 -11.61 -6.60
N ASP A 140 8.31 -12.35 -6.61
CA ASP A 140 9.59 -11.87 -6.09
C ASP A 140 10.05 -10.62 -6.86
N LEU A 141 10.03 -10.72 -8.20
CA LEU A 141 10.39 -9.63 -9.10
C LEU A 141 9.45 -8.44 -8.93
N TRP A 142 8.14 -8.71 -8.86
CA TRP A 142 7.13 -7.67 -8.74
C TRP A 142 7.28 -6.91 -7.42
N MET A 143 7.44 -7.61 -6.30
CA MET A 143 7.60 -6.99 -4.98
C MET A 143 8.89 -6.19 -4.89
N ASP A 144 10.00 -6.67 -5.47
CA ASP A 144 11.26 -5.93 -5.48
C ASP A 144 11.18 -4.64 -6.30
N HIS A 145 10.56 -4.71 -7.48
CA HIS A 145 10.33 -3.54 -8.33
C HIS A 145 9.38 -2.53 -7.67
N LEU A 146 8.22 -2.98 -7.16
CA LEU A 146 7.25 -2.11 -6.48
C LEU A 146 7.86 -1.45 -5.24
N PHE A 147 8.61 -2.22 -4.44
CA PHE A 147 9.26 -1.69 -3.23
C PHE A 147 10.30 -0.60 -3.55
N THR A 148 10.98 -0.73 -4.69
CA THR A 148 11.96 0.26 -5.15
C THR A 148 11.29 1.48 -5.80
N ALA A 149 10.22 1.26 -6.58
CA ALA A 149 9.57 2.30 -7.36
C ALA A 149 8.60 3.15 -6.53
N LEU A 150 7.98 2.60 -5.49
CA LEU A 150 6.93 3.25 -4.73
C LEU A 150 7.43 3.80 -3.40
N LYS A 151 6.88 4.93 -2.97
CA LYS A 151 7.07 5.43 -1.60
C LYS A 151 6.47 4.42 -0.60
N PRO A 152 6.99 4.30 0.63
CA PRO A 152 6.50 3.33 1.62
C PRO A 152 4.98 3.30 1.82
N ARG A 153 4.35 4.46 1.98
CA ARG A 153 2.88 4.57 2.13
C ARG A 153 2.13 4.05 0.89
N ARG A 154 2.69 4.28 -0.29
CA ARG A 154 2.11 3.84 -1.56
C ARG A 154 2.28 2.33 -1.76
N TYR A 155 3.42 1.77 -1.37
CA TYR A 155 3.66 0.33 -1.37
C TYR A 155 2.70 -0.41 -0.42
N ALA A 156 2.56 0.07 0.83
CA ALA A 156 1.62 -0.50 1.79
C ALA A 156 0.16 -0.38 1.30
N HIS A 157 -0.18 0.73 0.65
CA HIS A 157 -1.46 0.92 -0.01
C HIS A 157 -1.69 -0.09 -1.14
N SER A 158 -0.74 -0.34 -2.04
CA SER A 158 -0.88 -1.35 -3.09
C SER A 158 -1.15 -2.76 -2.54
N LEU A 159 -0.47 -3.16 -1.46
CA LEU A 159 -0.75 -4.42 -0.75
C LEU A 159 -2.18 -4.44 -0.18
N SER A 160 -2.61 -3.34 0.40
CA SER A 160 -3.97 -3.19 0.96
C SER A 160 -5.06 -3.23 -0.10
N VAL A 161 -4.82 -2.61 -1.27
CA VAL A 161 -5.71 -2.67 -2.43
C VAL A 161 -5.79 -4.07 -3.00
N ALA A 162 -4.68 -4.81 -3.11
CA ALA A 162 -4.67 -6.20 -3.56
C ALA A 162 -5.58 -7.07 -2.68
N ARG A 163 -5.42 -7.00 -1.35
CA ARG A 163 -6.26 -7.77 -0.41
C ARG A 163 -7.73 -7.39 -0.50
N THR A 164 -8.02 -6.09 -0.59
CA THR A 164 -9.39 -5.58 -0.67
C THR A 164 -10.04 -5.98 -2.00
N SER A 165 -9.26 -6.01 -3.10
CA SER A 165 -9.71 -6.46 -4.43
C SER A 165 -10.05 -7.94 -4.42
N VAL A 166 -9.24 -8.78 -3.77
CA VAL A 166 -9.52 -10.21 -3.57
C VAL A 166 -10.84 -10.42 -2.84
N GLN A 167 -11.06 -9.70 -1.72
CA GLN A 167 -12.30 -9.82 -0.94
C GLN A 167 -13.53 -9.42 -1.74
N LEU A 168 -13.45 -8.36 -2.55
CA LEU A 168 -14.53 -7.96 -3.44
C LEU A 168 -14.77 -9.00 -4.54
N ALA A 169 -13.70 -9.51 -5.15
CA ALA A 169 -13.81 -10.52 -6.21
C ALA A 169 -14.48 -11.79 -5.69
N GLU A 170 -14.09 -12.28 -4.52
CA GLU A 170 -14.73 -13.42 -3.86
C GLU A 170 -16.22 -13.17 -3.58
N LEU A 171 -16.56 -11.98 -3.05
CA LEU A 171 -17.94 -11.60 -2.74
C LEU A 171 -18.82 -11.53 -4.00
N TYR A 172 -18.25 -11.08 -5.12
CA TYR A 172 -18.98 -10.78 -6.35
C TYR A 172 -18.79 -11.83 -7.45
N GLY A 173 -18.13 -12.96 -7.16
CA GLY A 173 -17.98 -14.09 -8.08
C GLY A 173 -16.97 -13.87 -9.20
N GLU A 174 -16.02 -12.95 -9.01
CA GLU A 174 -14.92 -12.69 -9.93
C GLU A 174 -13.68 -13.52 -9.59
N ASN A 175 -12.70 -13.56 -10.51
CA ASN A 175 -11.46 -14.30 -10.29
C ASN A 175 -10.56 -13.61 -9.23
N PRO A 176 -10.31 -14.23 -8.06
CA PRO A 176 -9.52 -13.61 -7.00
C PRO A 176 -8.06 -13.36 -7.38
N LEU A 177 -7.44 -14.26 -8.15
CA LEU A 177 -6.04 -14.11 -8.56
C LEU A 177 -5.87 -12.91 -9.49
N LYS A 178 -6.79 -12.74 -10.46
CA LYS A 178 -6.76 -11.55 -11.34
C LYS A 178 -6.94 -10.26 -10.53
N ALA A 179 -7.81 -10.27 -9.52
CA ALA A 179 -8.05 -9.13 -8.65
C ALA A 179 -6.82 -8.81 -7.78
N GLU A 180 -6.14 -9.82 -7.26
CA GLU A 180 -4.89 -9.68 -6.51
C GLU A 180 -3.79 -9.04 -7.38
N GLN A 181 -3.59 -9.57 -8.59
CA GLN A 181 -2.60 -9.06 -9.54
C GLN A 181 -2.89 -7.61 -9.96
N ALA A 182 -4.14 -7.32 -10.32
CA ALA A 182 -4.56 -5.98 -10.71
C ALA A 182 -4.43 -4.98 -9.55
N GLY A 183 -4.90 -5.36 -8.35
CA GLY A 183 -4.82 -4.52 -7.16
C GLY A 183 -3.38 -4.25 -6.72
N LEU A 184 -2.48 -5.23 -6.85
CA LEU A 184 -1.07 -5.05 -6.50
C LEU A 184 -0.34 -4.10 -7.48
N LEU A 185 -0.66 -4.18 -8.78
CA LEU A 185 0.03 -3.42 -9.83
C LEU A 185 -0.64 -2.09 -10.21
N HIS A 186 -1.85 -1.80 -9.72
CA HIS A 186 -2.67 -0.65 -10.19
C HIS A 186 -1.92 0.70 -10.15
N ASP A 187 -1.07 0.88 -9.13
CA ASP A 187 -0.34 2.12 -8.84
C ASP A 187 1.15 2.01 -9.18
N CYS A 188 1.59 1.02 -9.98
CA CYS A 188 3.01 0.79 -10.27
C CYS A 188 3.73 1.98 -10.95
N ALA A 189 3.00 2.88 -11.60
CA ALA A 189 3.52 4.14 -12.16
C ALA A 189 3.38 5.36 -11.22
N LYS A 190 2.69 5.23 -10.08
CA LYS A 190 2.19 6.38 -9.30
C LYS A 190 3.28 7.32 -8.76
N CYS A 191 4.47 6.79 -8.52
CA CYS A 191 5.61 7.55 -8.01
C CYS A 191 6.60 7.99 -9.09
N LEU A 192 6.32 7.69 -10.36
CA LEU A 192 7.14 8.19 -11.46
C LEU A 192 6.99 9.70 -11.63
N PRO A 193 8.07 10.40 -12.02
CA PRO A 193 7.95 11.78 -12.50
C PRO A 193 6.96 11.88 -13.66
N ILE A 194 6.15 12.94 -13.68
CA ILE A 194 5.16 13.15 -14.75
C ILE A 194 5.78 13.10 -16.16
N LYS A 195 7.02 13.59 -16.32
CA LYS A 195 7.76 13.54 -17.59
C LYS A 195 8.01 12.11 -18.08
N ASP A 196 8.28 11.18 -17.17
CA ASP A 196 8.48 9.78 -17.51
C ASP A 196 7.17 9.11 -17.91
N MET A 197 6.08 9.42 -17.19
CA MET A 197 4.74 8.95 -17.55
C MET A 197 4.28 9.51 -18.91
N GLN A 198 4.58 10.78 -19.20
CA GLN A 198 4.31 11.41 -20.50
C GLN A 198 5.07 10.72 -21.62
N ARG A 199 6.36 10.42 -21.42
CA ARG A 199 7.16 9.67 -22.38
C ARG A 199 6.57 8.29 -22.63
N ILE A 200 6.23 7.54 -21.57
CA ILE A 200 5.57 6.22 -21.71
C ILE A 200 4.27 6.35 -22.53
N ALA A 201 3.45 7.35 -22.23
CA ALA A 201 2.19 7.57 -22.93
C ALA A 201 2.38 7.93 -24.41
N VAL A 202 3.35 8.77 -24.74
CA VAL A 202 3.63 9.20 -26.12
C VAL A 202 4.29 8.07 -26.92
N ASP A 203 5.33 7.45 -26.39
CA ASP A 203 6.13 6.42 -27.09
C ASP A 203 5.29 5.16 -27.38
N ASN A 204 4.27 4.88 -26.56
CA ASN A 204 3.37 3.75 -26.73
C ASN A 204 1.98 4.16 -27.26
N HIS A 205 1.80 5.40 -27.71
CA HIS A 205 0.55 5.91 -28.29
C HIS A 205 -0.69 5.68 -27.41
N LEU A 206 -0.57 5.88 -26.10
CA LEU A 206 -1.63 5.59 -25.12
C LEU A 206 -2.68 6.69 -25.01
N THR A 207 -2.30 7.95 -25.25
CA THR A 207 -3.20 9.11 -25.27
C THR A 207 -2.51 10.32 -25.90
N ASP A 208 -3.28 11.17 -26.59
CA ASP A 208 -2.89 12.48 -27.10
C ASP A 208 -3.65 13.63 -26.42
N ASP A 209 -4.47 13.32 -25.40
CA ASP A 209 -5.27 14.29 -24.66
C ASP A 209 -4.36 15.17 -23.79
N PRO A 210 -4.31 16.49 -24.04
CA PRO A 210 -3.41 17.39 -23.32
C PRO A 210 -3.74 17.49 -21.83
N ASP A 211 -5.01 17.35 -21.44
CA ASP A 211 -5.43 17.43 -20.03
C ASP A 211 -5.01 16.16 -19.27
N VAL A 212 -5.09 15.00 -19.93
CA VAL A 212 -4.58 13.73 -19.38
C VAL A 212 -3.07 13.78 -19.26
N LEU A 213 -2.37 14.26 -20.29
CA LEU A 213 -0.90 14.41 -20.28
C LEU A 213 -0.41 15.41 -19.23
N ALA A 214 -1.22 16.41 -18.87
CA ALA A 214 -0.90 17.41 -17.85
C ALA A 214 -1.19 16.94 -16.40
N SER A 215 -1.90 15.83 -16.22
CA SER A 215 -2.35 15.34 -14.92
C SER A 215 -1.61 14.06 -14.51
N ASP A 216 -0.75 14.14 -13.49
CA ASP A 216 -0.10 12.96 -12.91
C ASP A 216 -1.11 11.94 -12.36
N ALA A 217 -2.25 12.42 -11.85
CA ALA A 217 -3.34 11.59 -11.35
C ALA A 217 -4.07 10.81 -12.44
N LEU A 218 -4.26 11.37 -13.63
CA LEU A 218 -4.89 10.63 -14.73
C LEU A 218 -3.88 9.74 -15.45
N LEU A 219 -2.65 10.24 -15.61
CA LEU A 219 -1.65 9.59 -16.44
C LEU A 219 -1.07 8.32 -15.80
N HIS A 220 -1.02 8.23 -14.46
CA HIS A 220 -0.42 7.08 -13.79
C HIS A 220 -1.17 5.78 -14.07
N SER A 221 -2.50 5.79 -14.21
CA SER A 221 -3.25 4.56 -14.48
C SER A 221 -2.98 4.06 -15.90
N ILE A 222 -2.89 4.98 -16.87
CA ILE A 222 -2.62 4.68 -18.28
C ILE A 222 -1.18 4.18 -18.46
N ALA A 223 -0.20 4.92 -17.92
CA ALA A 223 1.20 4.52 -17.93
C ALA A 223 1.43 3.24 -17.12
N GLY A 224 0.72 3.08 -16.00
CA GLY A 224 0.77 1.90 -15.13
C GLY A 224 0.36 0.63 -15.84
N ALA A 225 -0.71 0.65 -16.65
CA ALA A 225 -1.11 -0.52 -17.44
C ALA A 225 -0.02 -0.90 -18.46
N CYS A 226 0.62 0.07 -19.10
CA CYS A 226 1.73 -0.18 -20.03
C CYS A 226 2.98 -0.73 -19.31
N LEU A 227 3.31 -0.21 -18.13
CA LEU A 227 4.40 -0.74 -17.32
C LEU A 227 4.10 -2.14 -16.79
N ALA A 228 2.87 -2.42 -16.36
CA ALA A 228 2.45 -3.74 -15.93
C ALA A 228 2.72 -4.78 -17.04
N GLU A 229 2.41 -4.45 -18.29
CA GLU A 229 2.71 -5.29 -19.44
C GLU A 229 4.23 -5.43 -19.68
N GLN A 230 4.95 -4.30 -19.80
CA GLN A 230 6.35 -4.29 -20.27
C GLN A 230 7.36 -4.72 -19.21
N LEU A 231 7.15 -4.35 -17.94
CA LEU A 231 8.11 -4.55 -16.84
C LEU A 231 7.72 -5.72 -15.93
N TYR A 232 6.42 -5.93 -15.72
CA TYR A 232 5.92 -6.98 -14.84
C TYR A 232 5.48 -8.23 -15.62
N GLY A 233 5.44 -8.18 -16.95
CA GLY A 233 5.09 -9.31 -17.80
C GLY A 233 3.60 -9.68 -17.74
N MET A 234 2.74 -8.75 -17.31
CA MET A 234 1.31 -8.97 -17.24
C MET A 234 0.70 -8.97 -18.64
N THR A 235 0.07 -10.09 -19.03
CA THR A 235 -0.53 -10.26 -20.37
C THR A 235 -2.05 -10.44 -20.34
N ASP A 236 -2.64 -10.57 -19.15
CA ASP A 236 -4.08 -10.75 -19.03
C ASP A 236 -4.82 -9.43 -19.31
N PRO A 237 -5.68 -9.38 -20.36
CA PRO A 237 -6.32 -8.13 -20.76
C PRO A 237 -7.28 -7.59 -19.70
N ASP A 238 -7.93 -8.45 -18.91
CA ASP A 238 -8.86 -8.02 -17.85
C ASP A 238 -8.09 -7.34 -16.71
N VAL A 239 -6.90 -7.85 -16.39
CA VAL A 239 -6.00 -7.24 -15.39
C VAL A 239 -5.48 -5.88 -15.88
N LEU A 240 -5.01 -5.81 -17.14
CA LEU A 240 -4.52 -4.57 -17.74
C LEU A 240 -5.63 -3.50 -17.86
N GLU A 241 -6.86 -3.91 -18.17
CA GLU A 241 -8.05 -3.05 -18.17
C GLU A 241 -8.30 -2.49 -16.76
N ALA A 242 -8.35 -3.35 -15.75
CA ALA A 242 -8.58 -2.94 -14.36
C ALA A 242 -7.52 -1.92 -13.89
N ILE A 243 -6.24 -2.15 -14.22
CA ILE A 243 -5.16 -1.20 -13.93
C ILE A 243 -5.37 0.12 -14.69
N ARG A 244 -5.69 0.07 -15.99
CA ARG A 244 -5.81 1.28 -16.84
C ARG A 244 -6.90 2.23 -16.37
N PHE A 245 -8.01 1.69 -15.88
CA PHE A 245 -9.22 2.45 -15.59
C PHE A 245 -9.56 2.59 -14.10
N HIS A 246 -8.70 2.13 -13.18
CA HIS A 246 -9.00 2.18 -11.74
C HIS A 246 -9.29 3.59 -11.18
N ASN A 247 -8.79 4.66 -11.83
CA ASN A 247 -9.02 6.03 -11.36
C ASN A 247 -10.33 6.64 -11.88
N THR A 248 -10.55 6.58 -13.20
CA THR A 248 -11.67 7.30 -13.85
C THR A 248 -12.92 6.43 -14.03
N GLY A 249 -12.73 5.12 -13.98
CA GLY A 249 -13.63 4.15 -14.58
C GLY A 249 -13.82 4.35 -16.08
N TYR A 250 -14.75 3.58 -16.67
CA TYR A 250 -15.30 3.79 -18.01
C TYR A 250 -16.71 3.16 -18.13
N PRO A 251 -17.56 3.60 -19.06
CA PRO A 251 -18.84 2.92 -19.32
C PRO A 251 -18.64 1.48 -19.80
N GLY A 252 -19.24 0.51 -19.13
CA GLY A 252 -19.12 -0.91 -19.48
C GLY A 252 -17.94 -1.62 -18.83
N MET A 253 -17.41 -1.09 -17.72
CA MET A 253 -16.37 -1.76 -16.91
C MET A 253 -16.72 -3.21 -16.59
N SER A 254 -15.72 -4.08 -16.71
CA SER A 254 -15.79 -5.41 -16.11
C SER A 254 -15.98 -5.31 -14.59
N ARG A 255 -16.62 -6.32 -13.99
CA ARG A 255 -16.76 -6.40 -12.53
C ARG A 255 -15.40 -6.51 -11.85
N LEU A 256 -14.40 -7.13 -12.48
CA LEU A 256 -13.01 -7.10 -12.03
C LEU A 256 -12.48 -5.66 -11.93
N ALA A 257 -12.63 -4.85 -12.99
CA ALA A 257 -12.19 -3.45 -12.98
C ALA A 257 -12.93 -2.63 -11.91
N MET A 258 -14.24 -2.90 -11.71
CA MET A 258 -14.99 -2.28 -10.61
C MET A 258 -14.46 -2.67 -9.23
N CYS A 259 -14.10 -3.95 -9.03
CA CYS A 259 -13.52 -4.41 -7.76
C CYS A 259 -12.25 -3.65 -7.44
N VAL A 260 -11.33 -3.50 -8.40
CA VAL A 260 -10.06 -2.80 -8.20
C VAL A 260 -10.27 -1.30 -7.98
N CYS A 261 -11.14 -0.66 -8.76
CA CYS A 261 -11.48 0.76 -8.59
C CYS A 261 -12.09 1.04 -7.21
N LEU A 262 -13.03 0.19 -6.76
CA LEU A 262 -13.65 0.34 -5.46
C LEU A 262 -12.68 0.02 -4.32
N ALA A 263 -11.86 -1.03 -4.46
CA ALA A 263 -10.82 -1.39 -3.51
C ALA A 263 -9.81 -0.25 -3.30
N ASP A 264 -9.34 0.39 -4.39
CA ASP A 264 -8.46 1.56 -4.31
C ASP A 264 -9.09 2.66 -3.46
N PHE A 265 -10.38 2.96 -3.68
CA PHE A 265 -11.09 3.98 -2.92
C PHE A 265 -11.21 3.66 -1.42
N MET A 266 -11.46 2.39 -1.06
CA MET A 266 -11.95 2.04 0.29
C MET A 266 -11.02 1.21 1.17
N GLU A 267 -9.83 0.86 0.68
CA GLU A 267 -8.89 -0.01 1.38
C GLU A 267 -8.60 0.45 2.84
N PRO A 268 -8.29 -0.48 3.77
CA PRO A 268 -8.20 -0.19 5.22
C PRO A 268 -7.28 0.96 5.67
N LEU A 269 -6.23 1.29 4.91
CA LEU A 269 -5.27 2.35 5.25
C LEU A 269 -5.73 3.76 4.83
N ARG A 270 -6.88 3.88 4.16
CA ARG A 270 -7.49 5.18 3.84
C ARG A 270 -7.85 5.92 5.13
N GLU A 271 -7.48 7.20 5.18
CA GLU A 271 -7.88 8.08 6.28
C GLU A 271 -9.40 8.14 6.37
N SER A 272 -9.95 8.11 7.58
CA SER A 272 -11.39 8.05 7.78
C SER A 272 -12.09 9.36 7.40
N PHE A 273 -13.16 9.25 6.62
CA PHE A 273 -14.10 10.33 6.30
C PHE A 273 -15.51 9.75 6.11
N PRO A 274 -16.60 10.52 6.32
CA PRO A 274 -17.96 9.95 6.38
C PRO A 274 -18.35 9.09 5.18
N LEU A 275 -18.08 9.58 3.96
CA LEU A 275 -18.38 8.86 2.72
C LEU A 275 -17.66 7.50 2.61
N LEU A 276 -16.45 7.37 3.17
CA LEU A 276 -15.70 6.12 3.14
C LEU A 276 -16.45 4.98 3.83
N GLU A 277 -17.03 5.25 5.00
CA GLU A 277 -17.77 4.25 5.76
C GLU A 277 -19.08 3.86 5.06
N GLU A 278 -19.77 4.83 4.46
CA GLU A 278 -20.97 4.56 3.65
C GLU A 278 -20.64 3.65 2.46
N VAL A 279 -19.54 3.94 1.75
CA VAL A 279 -19.07 3.12 0.64
C VAL A 279 -18.70 1.70 1.10
N ARG A 280 -17.98 1.55 2.22
CA ARG A 280 -17.61 0.23 2.80
C ARG A 280 -18.80 -0.61 3.24
N VAL A 281 -19.87 0.02 3.71
CA VAL A 281 -21.12 -0.70 4.05
C VAL A 281 -21.83 -1.12 2.77
N LEU A 282 -21.96 -0.21 1.81
CA LEU A 282 -22.67 -0.46 0.56
C LEU A 282 -21.98 -1.52 -0.30
N SER A 283 -20.64 -1.56 -0.28
CA SER A 283 -19.81 -2.52 -1.01
C SER A 283 -20.00 -3.97 -0.59
N ARG A 284 -20.70 -4.22 0.54
CA ARG A 284 -21.07 -5.58 0.98
C ARG A 284 -22.34 -6.09 0.31
N SER A 285 -23.10 -5.20 -0.34
CA SER A 285 -24.43 -5.49 -0.86
C SER A 285 -24.59 -5.18 -2.35
N SER A 286 -23.86 -4.19 -2.89
CA SER A 286 -23.81 -3.93 -4.34
C SER A 286 -22.51 -3.22 -4.73
N LEU A 287 -21.79 -3.84 -5.67
CA LEU A 287 -20.55 -3.34 -6.23
C LEU A 287 -20.80 -2.03 -7.01
N GLU A 288 -21.84 -2.05 -7.83
CA GLU A 288 -22.21 -0.96 -8.73
C GLU A 288 -22.69 0.27 -7.95
N LYS A 289 -23.52 0.08 -6.91
CA LYS A 289 -23.98 1.19 -6.06
C LYS A 289 -22.86 1.78 -5.23
N ALA A 290 -21.96 0.96 -4.69
CA ALA A 290 -20.81 1.42 -3.94
C ALA A 290 -19.82 2.21 -4.82
N LEU A 291 -19.56 1.71 -6.03
CA LEU A 291 -18.72 2.41 -7.01
C LEU A 291 -19.37 3.71 -7.50
N LEU A 292 -20.68 3.73 -7.72
CA LEU A 292 -21.39 4.96 -8.07
C LEU A 292 -21.20 6.02 -6.98
N LEU A 293 -21.43 5.65 -5.72
CA LEU A 293 -21.30 6.56 -4.58
C LEU A 293 -19.86 7.08 -4.43
N SER A 294 -18.85 6.22 -4.61
CA SER A 294 -17.44 6.63 -4.53
C SER A 294 -17.04 7.58 -5.65
N LEU A 295 -17.50 7.35 -6.88
CA LEU A 295 -17.24 8.23 -8.02
C LEU A 295 -17.96 9.58 -7.89
N GLU A 296 -19.22 9.59 -7.43
CA GLU A 296 -19.96 10.83 -7.16
C GLU A 296 -19.24 11.68 -6.11
N GLY A 297 -18.78 11.08 -5.01
CA GLY A 297 -17.96 11.79 -4.02
C GLY A 297 -16.61 12.25 -4.54
N THR A 298 -15.98 11.48 -5.44
CA THR A 298 -14.74 11.89 -6.11
C THR A 298 -14.97 13.12 -6.98
N VAL A 299 -16.09 13.18 -7.71
CA VAL A 299 -16.50 14.35 -8.50
C VAL A 299 -16.68 15.58 -7.61
N ASP A 300 -17.39 15.43 -6.49
CA ASP A 300 -17.61 16.54 -5.56
C ASP A 300 -16.30 17.04 -4.96
N TYR A 301 -15.39 16.12 -4.60
CA TYR A 301 -14.06 16.48 -4.13
C TYR A 301 -13.24 17.25 -5.18
N VAL A 302 -13.16 16.73 -6.42
CA VAL A 302 -12.44 17.37 -7.53
C VAL A 302 -12.99 18.78 -7.80
N LYS A 303 -14.33 18.93 -7.85
CA LYS A 303 -15.00 20.22 -8.03
C LYS A 303 -14.70 21.18 -6.88
N SER A 304 -14.74 20.72 -5.63
CA SER A 304 -14.45 21.55 -4.45
C SER A 304 -13.02 22.11 -4.45
N ARG A 305 -12.08 21.42 -5.11
CA ARG A 305 -10.68 21.85 -5.28
C ARG A 305 -10.47 22.74 -6.51
N GLY A 306 -11.48 22.91 -7.37
CA GLY A 306 -11.35 23.60 -8.65
C GLY A 306 -10.44 22.86 -9.64
N TRP A 307 -10.29 21.54 -9.49
CA TRP A 307 -9.48 20.72 -10.39
C TRP A 307 -10.27 20.32 -11.64
N TYR A 308 -9.54 19.93 -12.69
CA TYR A 308 -10.15 19.42 -13.92
C TYR A 308 -10.87 18.10 -13.65
N LEU A 309 -12.15 18.06 -14.01
CA LEU A 309 -12.95 16.85 -13.96
C LEU A 309 -12.95 16.19 -15.34
N TYR A 310 -12.28 15.04 -15.43
CA TYR A 310 -12.18 14.32 -16.69
C TYR A 310 -13.57 13.79 -17.13
N PRO A 311 -14.01 14.05 -18.38
CA PRO A 311 -15.35 13.70 -18.84
C PRO A 311 -15.73 12.22 -18.66
N ARG A 312 -14.77 11.32 -18.83
CA ARG A 312 -14.99 9.87 -18.68
C ARG A 312 -15.58 9.50 -17.32
N THR A 313 -15.17 10.16 -16.25
CA THR A 313 -15.73 9.90 -14.90
C THR A 313 -17.23 10.21 -14.87
N CYS A 314 -17.68 11.27 -15.54
CA CYS A 314 -19.10 11.61 -15.64
C CYS A 314 -19.87 10.60 -16.50
N ASP A 315 -19.26 10.11 -17.59
CA ASP A 315 -19.84 9.07 -18.42
C ASP A 315 -20.03 7.77 -17.64
N THR A 316 -19.01 7.37 -16.86
CA THR A 316 -19.07 6.19 -15.97
C THR A 316 -20.20 6.32 -14.96
N ILE A 317 -20.35 7.47 -14.30
CA ILE A 317 -21.45 7.73 -13.35
C ILE A 317 -22.81 7.63 -14.05
N THR A 318 -22.94 8.20 -15.25
CA THR A 318 -24.17 8.17 -16.03
C THR A 318 -24.56 6.74 -16.38
N TRP A 319 -23.59 5.94 -16.79
CA TRP A 319 -23.78 4.52 -17.06
C TRP A 319 -24.13 3.72 -15.80
N LEU A 320 -23.41 3.89 -14.69
CA LEU A 320 -23.72 3.20 -13.43
C LEU A 320 -25.13 3.51 -12.93
N ARG A 321 -25.61 4.75 -13.07
CA ARG A 321 -27.00 5.13 -12.77
C ARG A 321 -28.05 4.39 -13.61
N GLN A 322 -27.69 3.89 -14.79
CA GLN A 322 -28.55 3.03 -15.61
C GLN A 322 -28.49 1.57 -15.16
N VAL A 323 -27.30 1.09 -14.76
CA VAL A 323 -27.07 -0.28 -14.27
C VAL A 323 -27.77 -0.55 -12.93
N VAL A 324 -27.81 0.45 -12.03
CA VAL A 324 -28.40 0.29 -10.68
C VAL A 324 -29.92 0.47 -10.63
N ARG A 325 -30.57 0.82 -11.76
CA ARG A 325 -32.02 0.97 -11.87
C ARG A 325 -32.70 -0.37 -12.07
#